data_AF-A0A920K5R7-F1
#
_entry.id   AF-A0A920K5R7-F1
#
_cell.length_a   1.000
_cell.length_b   1.000
_cell.length_c   1.000
_cell.angle_alpha   90.00
_cell.angle_beta   90.00
_cell.angle_gamma   90.00
#
_symmetry.space_group_name_H-M   'P 1'
#
loop_
_entity.id
_entity.type
_entity.pdbx_description
1 polymer ?
#
loop_
_entity_poly.entity_id
_entity_poly.type
_entity_poly.pdbx_seq_one_letter_code
_entity_poly.pdbx_strand_id
1 'polypeptide(L)' 'MWFSMAVSNMLKILEVNFKGVNVLEDQSLREGIKIYSDWPTIPQLYIKKEFVGGCDIIKEMYKEW' A
#
# COMPACT_ATOMS: atom_id res chain seq x y z
N MET A 1 -8.77 2.91 -7.37
CA MET A 1 -9.78 2.27 -6.49
C MET A 1 -9.66 0.75 -6.43
N TRP A 2 -9.58 0.02 -7.56
CA TRP A 2 -9.53 -1.45 -7.58
C TRP A 2 -8.34 -2.06 -6.80
N PHE A 3 -7.13 -1.49 -6.92
CA PHE A 3 -5.94 -2.01 -6.23
C PHE A 3 -5.95 -1.79 -4.71
N SER A 4 -6.42 -0.62 -4.26
CA SER A 4 -6.55 -0.31 -2.82
C SER A 4 -7.56 -1.23 -2.13
N MET A 5 -8.63 -1.62 -2.82
CA MET A 5 -9.66 -2.53 -2.29
C MET A 5 -9.11 -3.94 -2.07
N ALA A 6 -8.29 -4.46 -3.01
CA ALA A 6 -7.66 -5.77 -2.89
C ALA A 6 -6.74 -5.84 -1.65
N VAL A 7 -5.87 -4.84 -1.46
CA VAL A 7 -4.96 -4.78 -0.31
C VAL A 7 -5.74 -4.65 1.01
N SER A 8 -6.76 -3.79 1.04
CA SER A 8 -7.58 -3.58 2.25
C SER A 8 -8.36 -4.82 2.66
N ASN A 9 -8.89 -5.60 1.70
CA ASN A 9 -9.62 -6.83 1.99
C ASN A 9 -8.72 -7.93 2.55
N MET A 10 -7.50 -8.07 2.02
CA MET A 10 -6.54 -9.04 2.53
C MET A 10 -6.12 -8.73 3.96
N LEU A 11 -5.79 -7.47 4.26
CA LEU A 11 -5.43 -7.07 5.63
C LEU A 11 -6.57 -7.30 6.63
N LYS A 12 -7.83 -7.14 6.19
CA LYS A 12 -9.01 -7.49 7.00
C LYS A 12 -9.13 -9.00 7.26
N ILE A 13 -8.88 -9.86 6.26
CA ILE A 13 -8.92 -11.32 6.43
C ILE A 13 -7.85 -11.77 7.43
N LEU A 14 -6.68 -11.13 7.41
CA LEU A 14 -5.58 -11.41 8.33
C LEU A 14 -5.76 -10.75 9.72
N GLU A 15 -6.91 -10.09 9.96
CA GLU A 15 -7.20 -9.33 11.19
C GLU A 15 -6.12 -8.31 11.58
N VAL A 16 -5.40 -7.79 10.58
CA VAL A 16 -4.33 -6.81 10.79
C VAL A 16 -4.95 -5.42 10.91
N ASN A 17 -4.65 -4.70 11.99
CA ASN A 17 -4.99 -3.29 12.09
C ASN A 17 -4.15 -2.46 11.12
N PHE A 18 -4.80 -1.78 10.18
CA PHE A 18 -4.15 -0.88 9.22
C PHE A 18 -4.89 0.45 9.11
N LYS A 19 -4.17 1.46 8.64
CA LYS A 19 -4.73 2.78 8.32
C LYS A 19 -4.60 3.04 6.83
N GLY A 20 -5.72 3.37 6.18
CA GLY A 20 -5.71 3.89 4.82
C GLY A 20 -5.42 5.39 4.82
N VAL A 21 -4.55 5.85 3.93
CA VAL A 21 -4.31 7.28 3.68
C VAL A 21 -4.67 7.57 2.23
N ASN A 22 -5.60 8.49 2.00
CA ASN A 22 -5.99 8.88 0.66
C ASN A 22 -5.03 9.93 0.10
N VAL A 23 -4.06 9.48 -0.69
CA VAL A 23 -3.07 10.35 -1.33
C VAL A 23 -3.59 11.00 -2.62
N LEU A 24 -4.80 10.67 -3.08
CA LEU A 24 -5.36 11.27 -4.30
C LEU A 24 -5.90 12.69 -4.05
N GLU A 25 -6.19 13.03 -2.80
CA GLU A 25 -6.70 14.34 -2.39
C GLU A 25 -5.60 15.38 -2.17
N ASP A 26 -4.34 14.95 -2.06
CA ASP A 26 -3.19 15.82 -1.82
C ASP A 26 -2.03 15.45 -2.75
N GLN A 27 -1.75 16.33 -3.70
CA GLN A 27 -0.71 16.12 -4.71
C GLN A 27 0.71 16.17 -4.12
N SER A 28 0.94 16.98 -3.09
CA SER A 28 2.22 17.04 -2.38
C SER A 28 2.49 15.74 -1.62
N LEU A 29 1.47 15.18 -0.97
CA LEU A 29 1.55 13.87 -0.32
C LEU A 29 1.80 12.76 -1.34
N ARG A 30 1.12 12.82 -2.50
CA ARG A 30 1.27 11.85 -3.59
C ARG A 30 2.69 11.82 -4.17
N GLU A 31 3.31 12.96 -4.39
CA GLU A 31 4.68 13.01 -4.91
C GLU A 31 5.70 12.72 -3.80
N GLY A 32 5.47 13.23 -2.59
CA GLY A 32 6.34 13.00 -1.44
C GLY A 32 6.49 11.53 -1.08
N ILE A 33 5.39 10.76 -1.11
CA ILE A 33 5.44 9.33 -0.76
C ILE A 33 6.26 8.52 -1.76
N LYS A 34 6.22 8.87 -3.06
CA LYS A 34 7.02 8.18 -4.09
C LYS A 34 8.51 8.38 -3.86
N ILE A 35 8.91 9.61 -3.54
CA ILE A 35 10.30 9.97 -3.24
C ILE A 35 10.75 9.27 -1.95
N TYR A 36 9.90 9.24 -0.93
CA TYR A 36 10.22 8.60 0.36
C TYR A 36 10.44 7.09 0.22
N SER A 37 9.61 6.39 -0.56
CA SER A 37 9.77 4.94 -0.82
C SER A 37 10.81 4.59 -1.87
N ASP A 38 11.31 5.58 -2.63
CA ASP A 38 11.98 5.37 -3.92
C ASP A 38 11.18 4.44 -4.84
N TRP A 39 9.86 4.68 -4.93
CA TRP A 39 8.93 3.80 -5.63
C TRP A 39 7.87 4.59 -6.40
N PRO A 40 7.70 4.34 -7.72
CA PRO A 40 6.92 5.24 -8.58
C PRO A 40 5.40 5.03 -8.50
N THR A 41 4.93 3.88 -8.01
CA THR A 41 3.51 3.49 -8.10
C THR A 41 2.77 3.50 -6.75
N ILE A 42 1.44 3.57 -6.82
CA ILE A 42 0.49 3.52 -5.70
C ILE A 42 -0.54 2.43 -6.04
N PRO A 43 -1.07 1.67 -5.07
CA PRO A 43 -0.88 1.76 -3.62
C PRO A 43 0.49 1.24 -3.15
N GLN A 44 0.96 1.80 -2.04
CA GLN A 44 2.17 1.38 -1.32
C GLN A 44 1.80 0.86 0.06
N LEU A 45 2.42 -0.24 0.49
CA LEU A 45 2.25 -0.82 1.82
C LEU A 45 3.50 -0.54 2.68
N TYR A 46 3.24 -0.14 3.91
CA TYR A 46 4.26 0.09 4.92
C TYR A 46 3.96 -0.72 6.18
N ILE A 47 4.97 -1.38 6.73
CA ILE A 47 4.89 -2.09 8.01
C ILE A 47 5.97 -1.50 8.91
N LYS A 48 5.61 -1.04 10.12
CA LYS A 48 6.56 -0.42 11.08
C LYS A 48 7.39 0.73 10.48
N LYS A 49 6.81 1.50 9.55
CA LYS A 49 7.44 2.61 8.79
C LYS A 49 8.44 2.17 7.71
N GLU A 50 8.62 0.87 7.50
CA GLU A 50 9.41 0.33 6.40
C GLU A 50 8.51 0.10 5.19
N PHE A 51 9.00 0.48 4.01
CA PHE A 51 8.33 0.21 2.75
C PHE A 51 8.44 -1.28 2.43
N VAL A 52 7.29 -1.92 2.21
CA VAL A 52 7.21 -3.36 1.89
C VAL A 52 7.09 -3.57 0.38
N GLY A 53 6.27 -2.75 -0.28
CA GLY A 53 6.05 -2.91 -1.70
C GLY A 53 4.78 -2.26 -2.24
N GLY A 54 4.67 -2.26 -3.56
CA GLY A 54 3.46 -1.87 -4.30
C GLY A 54 2.43 -3.00 -4.39
N CYS A 55 1.34 -2.75 -5.12
CA CYS A 55 0.25 -3.72 -5.25
C CYS A 55 0.69 -5.11 -5.75
N ASP A 56 1.68 -5.19 -6.63
CA ASP A 56 2.12 -6.44 -7.26
C ASP A 56 2.79 -7.36 -6.24
N ILE A 57 3.72 -6.82 -5.44
CA ILE A 57 4.40 -7.52 -4.34
C ILE A 57 3.38 -8.02 -3.32
N ILE A 58 2.41 -7.18 -2.96
CA ILE A 58 1.36 -7.53 -2.00
C ILE A 58 0.51 -8.71 -2.51
N LYS A 59 0.24 -8.77 -3.81
CA LYS A 59 -0.49 -9.90 -4.44
C LYS A 59 0.36 -11.17 -4.50
N GLU A 60 1.66 -11.05 -4.74
CA GLU A 60 2.59 -12.19 -4.72
C GLU A 60 2.71 -12.77 -3.30
N MET A 61 2.90 -11.92 -2.29
CA MET A 61 2.92 -12.33 -0.88
C MET A 61 1.65 -13.09 -0.48
N TYR A 62 0.48 -12.74 -1.04
CA TYR A 62 -0.76 -13.48 -0.81
C TYR A 62 -0.81 -14.84 -1.50
N LYS A 63 -0.26 -14.93 -2.72
CA LYS A 63 -0.29 -16.18 -3.51
C LYS A 63 0.67 -17.24 -2.97
N GLU A 64 1.73 -16.82 -2.30
CA GLU A 64 2.73 -17.72 -1.69
C GLU A 64 2.32 -18.22 -0.29
N TRP A 65 1.23 -17.72 0.27
CA TRP A 65 0.59 -18.23 1.49
C TRP A 65 -0.47 -19.28 1.18
#